data_AF-A0A3P8VHT5-F1
#
_entry.id   AF-A0A3P8VHT5-F1
#
_cell.length_a   1.000
_cell.length_b   1.000
_cell.length_c   1.000
_cell.angle_alpha   90.00
_cell.angle_beta   90.00
_cell.angle_gamma   90.00
#
_symmetry.space_group_name_H-M   'P 1'
#
loop_
_entity.id
_entity.type
_entity.pdbx_description
1 polymer ?
#
loop_
_entity_poly.entity_id
_entity_poly.type
_entity_poly.pdbx_seq_one_letter_code
_entity_poly.pdbx_strand_id
1 'polypeptide(L)'
;MSLVGVALAVLVVCLTFILRLYIVLRAGAKHKPGAKGSVSVVVVAGSGGHTTEILRLVESLSGTYSPRHYVIADTDKMSEEKILTFEKSRACSGPNSQFTICRIPRSREVHQSWSSSVASTLKAMQYSLPLMFRVRPDLVLCNGPGTCVPVCAAGLLLGLLGIKKVLLVYVESICRVQTLSLTGKILYPLSDFFFVQWSSLKDRYPKSLFLGRIV
;
A
#
# COMPACT_ATOMS: atom_id res chain seq x y z
N MET A 1 -19.38 32.54 -21.19
CA MET A 1 -19.63 31.08 -21.10
C MET A 1 -20.91 30.90 -20.29
N SER A 2 -21.92 30.20 -20.80
CA SER A 2 -23.18 30.01 -20.08
C SER A 2 -22.97 29.13 -18.85
N LEU A 3 -23.68 29.41 -17.75
CA LEU A 3 -23.67 28.59 -16.52
C LEU A 3 -23.93 27.10 -16.82
N VAL A 4 -24.79 26.85 -17.81
CA VAL A 4 -25.12 25.52 -18.34
C VAL A 4 -23.88 24.84 -18.95
N GLY A 5 -23.06 25.56 -19.71
CA GLY A 5 -21.83 25.02 -20.29
C GLY A 5 -20.78 24.63 -19.23
N VAL A 6 -20.65 25.43 -18.16
CA VAL A 6 -19.76 25.10 -17.04
C VAL A 6 -20.26 23.87 -16.28
N ALA A 7 -21.56 23.80 -15.98
CA ALA A 7 -22.17 22.66 -15.31
C ALA A 7 -22.00 21.35 -16.11
N LEU A 8 -22.20 21.40 -17.43
CA LEU A 8 -22.03 20.25 -18.31
C LEU A 8 -20.57 19.78 -18.35
N ALA A 9 -19.61 20.71 -18.42
CA ALA A 9 -18.19 20.39 -18.40
C ALA A 9 -17.77 19.71 -17.08
N VAL A 10 -18.24 20.23 -15.94
CA VAL A 10 -17.98 19.61 -14.62
C VAL A 10 -18.55 18.20 -14.57
N LEU A 11 -19.78 17.98 -15.03
CA LEU A 11 -20.41 16.67 -15.05
C LEU A 11 -19.61 15.65 -15.88
N VAL A 12 -19.15 16.04 -17.07
CA VAL A 12 -18.33 15.19 -17.94
C VAL A 12 -16.99 14.85 -17.28
N VAL A 13 -16.34 15.82 -16.64
CA VAL A 13 -15.09 15.58 -15.89
C VAL A 13 -15.32 14.61 -14.72
N CYS A 14 -16.40 14.79 -13.97
CA CYS A 14 -16.75 13.87 -12.87
C CYS A 14 -17.04 12.45 -13.39
N LEU A 15 -17.81 12.31 -14.47
CA LEU A 15 -18.15 11.01 -15.06
C LEU A 15 -16.90 10.29 -15.59
N THR A 16 -16.04 11.00 -16.31
CA THR A 16 -14.78 10.44 -16.83
C THR A 16 -13.84 10.04 -15.70
N PHE A 17 -13.78 10.83 -14.61
CA PHE A 17 -13.02 10.48 -13.41
C PHE A 17 -13.56 9.23 -12.71
N ILE A 18 -14.89 9.13 -12.53
CA ILE A 18 -15.53 7.95 -11.91
C ILE A 18 -15.29 6.71 -12.77
N LEU A 19 -15.43 6.83 -14.10
CA LEU A 19 -15.16 5.73 -15.02
C LEU A 19 -13.70 5.28 -14.95
N ARG A 20 -12.75 6.24 -14.96
CA ARG A 20 -11.31 5.97 -14.78
C ARG A 20 -11.04 5.25 -13.46
N LEU A 21 -11.62 5.73 -12.36
CA LEU A 21 -11.50 5.10 -11.04
C LEU A 21 -12.02 3.67 -11.05
N TYR A 22 -13.20 3.45 -11.59
CA TYR A 22 -13.79 2.11 -11.71
C TYR A 22 -12.89 1.16 -12.51
N ILE A 23 -12.38 1.62 -13.65
CA ILE A 23 -11.47 0.84 -14.50
C ILE A 23 -10.18 0.50 -13.73
N VAL A 24 -9.55 1.47 -13.08
CA VAL A 24 -8.29 1.27 -12.34
C VAL A 24 -8.47 0.29 -11.17
N LEU A 25 -9.60 0.34 -10.47
CA LEU A 25 -9.91 -0.58 -9.37
C LEU A 25 -10.25 -2.00 -9.86
N ARG A 26 -10.83 -2.14 -11.06
CA ARG A 26 -11.17 -3.45 -11.65
C ARG A 26 -10.03 -4.06 -12.46
N ALA A 27 -9.07 -3.26 -12.90
CA ALA A 27 -7.96 -3.70 -13.74
C ALA A 27 -6.92 -4.56 -13.01
N GLY A 28 -6.93 -4.58 -11.67
CA GLY A 28 -5.95 -5.30 -10.84
C GLY A 28 -5.75 -6.76 -11.25
N ALA A 29 -6.84 -7.50 -11.45
CA ALA A 29 -6.79 -8.93 -11.80
C ALA A 29 -6.12 -9.22 -13.15
N LYS A 30 -6.08 -8.24 -14.07
CA LYS A 30 -5.47 -8.38 -15.40
C LYS A 30 -4.04 -7.87 -15.46
N HIS A 31 -3.61 -7.09 -14.46
CA HIS A 31 -2.29 -6.47 -14.45
C HIS A 31 -1.24 -7.44 -13.92
N LYS A 32 -0.32 -7.87 -14.79
CA LYS A 32 0.80 -8.76 -14.45
C LYS A 32 2.12 -7.99 -14.50
N PRO A 33 2.58 -7.38 -13.40
CA PRO A 33 3.79 -6.56 -13.42
C PRO A 33 5.06 -7.37 -13.74
N GLY A 34 5.08 -8.66 -13.41
CA GLY A 34 6.23 -9.55 -13.65
C GLY A 34 6.50 -9.93 -15.10
N ALA A 35 5.67 -9.52 -16.07
CA ALA A 35 5.89 -9.83 -17.49
C ALA A 35 7.21 -9.27 -18.05
N LYS A 36 7.81 -8.29 -17.38
CA LYS A 36 9.08 -7.63 -17.76
C LYS A 36 10.30 -8.12 -16.96
N GLY A 37 10.16 -9.20 -16.17
CA GLY A 37 11.25 -9.80 -15.39
C GLY A 37 11.33 -9.31 -13.95
N SER A 38 11.65 -8.03 -13.73
CA SER A 38 11.78 -7.45 -12.38
C SER A 38 10.53 -6.67 -11.97
N VAL A 39 10.13 -6.78 -10.70
CA VAL A 39 8.97 -6.09 -10.13
C VAL A 39 9.46 -5.14 -9.03
N SER A 40 9.32 -3.83 -9.25
CA SER A 40 9.62 -2.83 -8.22
C SER A 40 8.51 -2.84 -7.17
N VAL A 41 8.91 -2.98 -5.90
CA VAL A 41 7.96 -3.10 -4.79
C VAL A 41 8.16 -1.97 -3.79
N VAL A 42 7.08 -1.31 -3.41
CA VAL A 42 7.03 -0.49 -2.20
C VAL A 42 6.46 -1.32 -1.06
N VAL A 43 7.20 -1.42 0.04
CA VAL A 43 6.78 -2.15 1.25
C VAL A 43 6.55 -1.13 2.36
N VAL A 44 5.32 -1.02 2.86
CA VAL A 44 5.02 -0.12 3.98
C VAL A 44 5.17 -0.89 5.29
N ALA A 45 6.20 -0.55 6.07
CA ALA A 45 6.46 -1.19 7.36
C ALA A 45 5.92 -0.33 8.52
N GLY A 46 5.13 -0.94 9.39
CA GLY A 46 4.56 -0.30 10.57
C GLY A 46 5.30 -0.67 11.85
N SER A 47 5.34 0.23 12.83
CA SER A 47 6.12 0.01 14.07
C SER A 47 5.79 -1.29 14.82
N GLY A 48 6.83 -1.93 15.36
CA GLY A 48 6.69 -3.07 16.26
C GLY A 48 6.39 -4.39 15.53
N GLY A 49 5.26 -5.01 15.88
CA GLY A 49 4.85 -6.32 15.34
C GLY A 49 4.56 -6.29 13.85
N HIS A 50 3.98 -5.20 13.32
CA HIS A 50 3.67 -5.07 11.89
C HIS A 50 4.93 -5.12 11.01
N THR A 51 6.05 -4.53 11.43
CA THR A 51 7.33 -4.66 10.72
C THR A 51 7.80 -6.11 10.68
N THR A 52 7.67 -6.85 11.78
CA THR A 52 8.04 -8.28 11.78
C THR A 52 7.13 -9.07 10.84
N GLU A 53 5.83 -8.78 10.83
CA GLU A 53 4.88 -9.43 9.92
C GLU A 53 5.23 -9.17 8.44
N ILE A 54 5.50 -7.92 8.07
CA ILE A 54 5.78 -7.56 6.67
C ILE A 54 7.13 -8.12 6.22
N LEU A 55 8.14 -8.14 7.07
CA LEU A 55 9.44 -8.70 6.74
C LEU A 55 9.36 -10.21 6.50
N ARG A 56 8.57 -10.94 7.29
CA ARG A 56 8.33 -12.37 7.07
C ARG A 56 7.61 -12.64 5.74
N LEU A 57 6.68 -11.77 5.35
CA LEU A 57 6.08 -11.83 4.01
C LEU A 57 7.12 -11.58 2.91
N VAL A 58 7.95 -10.55 3.08
CA VAL A 58 8.99 -10.20 2.11
C VAL A 58 10.04 -11.31 2.00
N GLU A 59 10.38 -12.00 3.08
CA GLU A 59 11.30 -13.15 3.09
C GLU A 59 10.87 -14.24 2.10
N SER A 60 9.57 -14.50 2.02
CA SER A 60 8.99 -15.49 1.10
C SER A 60 8.95 -15.05 -0.38
N LEU A 61 9.17 -13.76 -0.67
CA LEU A 61 9.20 -13.25 -2.04
C LEU A 61 10.48 -13.67 -2.75
N SER A 62 10.39 -13.99 -4.04
CA SER A 62 11.56 -14.33 -4.87
C SER A 62 12.47 -13.12 -5.13
N GLY A 63 13.68 -13.38 -5.63
CA GLY A 63 14.64 -12.33 -6.01
C GLY A 63 14.18 -11.41 -7.16
N THR A 64 13.11 -11.77 -7.88
CA THR A 64 12.54 -10.96 -8.98
C THR A 64 11.83 -9.70 -8.48
N TYR A 65 11.50 -9.64 -7.19
CA TYR A 65 10.91 -8.46 -6.55
C TYR A 65 12.02 -7.48 -6.15
N SER A 66 12.60 -6.80 -7.14
CA SER A 66 13.66 -5.80 -6.97
C SER A 66 13.46 -4.63 -7.96
N PRO A 67 13.79 -3.38 -7.59
CA PRO A 67 14.21 -2.93 -6.26
C PRO A 67 13.06 -2.90 -5.24
N ARG A 68 13.41 -3.00 -3.94
CA ARG A 68 12.47 -2.89 -2.82
C ARG A 68 12.62 -1.54 -2.12
N HIS A 69 11.52 -0.81 -2.02
CA HIS A 69 11.47 0.51 -1.40
C HIS A 69 10.67 0.40 -0.10
N TYR A 70 11.34 0.43 1.04
CA TYR A 70 10.69 0.38 2.34
C TYR A 70 10.23 1.77 2.76
N VAL A 71 8.96 1.91 3.09
CA VAL A 71 8.38 3.13 3.64
C VAL A 71 8.14 2.93 5.13
N ILE A 72 8.81 3.74 5.95
CA ILE A 72 8.70 3.74 7.41
C ILE A 72 8.25 5.11 7.93
N ALA A 73 7.73 5.14 9.15
CA ALA A 73 7.44 6.41 9.82
C ALA A 73 8.74 7.09 10.29
N ASP A 74 8.83 8.42 10.20
CA ASP A 74 10.02 9.20 10.60
C ASP A 74 10.51 8.90 12.03
N THR A 75 9.57 8.60 12.93
CA THR A 75 9.85 8.33 14.36
C THR A 75 10.27 6.88 14.64
N ASP A 76 10.28 6.00 13.64
CA ASP A 76 10.42 4.56 13.84
C ASP A 76 11.83 4.04 13.49
N LYS A 77 12.79 4.34 14.38
CA LYS A 77 14.18 3.87 14.25
C LYS A 77 14.32 2.35 14.38
N MET A 78 13.48 1.71 15.20
CA MET A 78 13.55 0.26 15.39
C MET A 78 13.18 -0.52 14.14
N SER A 79 12.17 -0.06 13.40
CA SER A 79 11.81 -0.71 12.12
C SER A 79 12.92 -0.57 11.09
N GLU A 80 13.61 0.57 11.05
CA GLU A 80 14.77 0.77 10.18
C GLU A 80 15.89 -0.22 10.47
N GLU A 81 16.29 -0.37 11.73
CA GLU A 81 17.33 -1.33 12.14
C GLU A 81 16.96 -2.78 11.79
N LYS A 82 15.69 -3.16 11.97
CA LYS A 82 15.18 -4.47 11.57
C LYS A 82 15.27 -4.69 10.06
N ILE A 83 14.86 -3.71 9.25
CA ILE A 83 14.93 -3.78 7.78
C ILE A 83 16.38 -3.90 7.31
N LEU A 84 17.28 -3.10 7.88
CA LEU A 84 18.70 -3.16 7.54
C LEU A 84 19.31 -4.51 7.88
N THR A 85 18.97 -5.07 9.04
CA THR A 85 19.44 -6.39 9.47
C THR A 85 18.90 -7.49 8.54
N PHE A 86 17.62 -7.40 8.18
CA PHE A 86 16.96 -8.32 7.26
C PHE A 86 17.55 -8.27 5.83
N GLU A 87 17.78 -7.09 5.26
CA GLU A 87 18.37 -7.00 3.93
C GLU A 87 19.85 -7.40 3.94
N LYS A 88 20.59 -7.18 5.04
CA LYS A 88 21.96 -7.70 5.19
C LYS A 88 22.01 -9.23 5.18
N SER A 89 21.13 -9.90 5.94
CA SER A 89 21.09 -11.37 5.93
C SER A 89 20.70 -11.93 4.57
N ARG A 90 19.86 -11.19 3.82
CA ARG A 90 19.37 -11.58 2.50
C ARG A 90 20.34 -11.27 1.36
N ALA A 91 21.16 -10.21 1.46
CA ALA A 91 22.19 -9.87 0.48
C ALA A 91 23.25 -10.98 0.35
N CYS A 92 23.49 -11.74 1.42
CA CYS A 92 24.31 -12.95 1.39
C CYS A 92 23.76 -14.04 0.45
N SER A 93 22.47 -13.96 0.07
CA SER A 93 21.77 -14.96 -0.75
C SER A 93 21.61 -14.58 -2.23
N GLY A 94 22.09 -13.41 -2.67
CA GLY A 94 22.05 -13.05 -4.09
C GLY A 94 22.65 -11.68 -4.46
N PRO A 95 23.39 -11.56 -5.59
CA PRO A 95 24.20 -10.39 -5.93
C PRO A 95 23.42 -9.12 -6.36
N ASN A 96 22.11 -9.20 -6.61
CA ASN A 96 21.32 -8.09 -7.20
C ASN A 96 20.18 -7.56 -6.29
N SER A 97 20.31 -7.72 -4.99
CA SER A 97 19.25 -7.38 -4.02
C SER A 97 19.22 -5.87 -3.69
N GLN A 98 18.80 -5.01 -4.62
CA GLN A 98 18.71 -3.56 -4.37
C GLN A 98 17.52 -3.18 -3.48
N PHE A 99 17.78 -2.36 -2.46
CA PHE A 99 16.74 -1.79 -1.60
C PHE A 99 17.02 -0.33 -1.23
N THR A 100 15.97 0.41 -0.86
CA THR A 100 16.07 1.76 -0.31
C THR A 100 15.09 1.95 0.83
N ILE A 101 15.43 2.79 1.80
CA ILE A 101 14.54 3.17 2.91
C ILE A 101 14.08 4.61 2.71
N CYS A 102 12.78 4.83 2.77
CA CYS A 102 12.11 6.12 2.63
C CYS A 102 11.32 6.40 3.91
N ARG A 103 11.45 7.60 4.44
CA ARG A 103 10.74 8.01 5.65
C ARG A 103 9.61 8.97 5.31
N ILE A 104 8.46 8.78 5.93
CA ILE A 104 7.32 9.69 5.84
C ILE A 104 6.75 9.98 7.23
N PRO A 105 6.11 11.14 7.43
CA PRO A 105 5.53 11.46 8.73
C PRO A 105 4.41 10.48 9.06
N ARG A 106 4.30 10.10 10.34
CA ARG A 106 3.31 9.14 10.79
C ARG A 106 1.89 9.70 10.58
N SER A 107 1.02 8.93 9.93
CA SER A 107 -0.36 9.38 9.65
C SER A 107 -1.26 9.42 10.88
N ARG A 108 -0.91 8.72 11.97
CA ARG A 108 -1.64 8.76 13.23
C ARG A 108 -0.76 8.30 14.38
N GLU A 109 -0.73 9.07 15.46
CA GLU A 109 -0.16 8.62 16.74
C GLU A 109 -1.19 7.85 17.57
N VAL A 110 -0.72 6.97 18.45
CA VAL A 110 -1.59 6.24 19.37
C VAL A 110 -2.29 7.26 20.29
N HIS A 111 -3.62 7.16 20.45
CA HIS A 111 -4.49 8.10 21.19
C HIS A 111 -4.77 9.47 20.56
N GLN A 112 -4.45 9.71 19.28
CA GLN A 112 -4.87 10.93 18.59
C GLN A 112 -6.38 10.99 18.32
N SER A 113 -6.94 12.20 18.40
CA SER A 113 -8.33 12.49 18.00
C SER A 113 -8.55 12.30 16.50
N TRP A 114 -9.81 12.06 16.10
CA TRP A 114 -10.15 11.82 14.70
C TRP A 114 -9.80 12.98 13.77
N SER A 115 -10.04 14.23 14.21
CA SER A 115 -9.76 15.44 13.42
C SER A 115 -8.26 15.67 13.21
N SER A 116 -7.45 15.51 14.26
CA SER A 116 -5.99 15.62 14.14
C SER A 116 -5.40 14.51 13.28
N SER A 117 -6.00 13.31 13.31
CA SER A 117 -5.61 12.16 12.46
C SER A 117 -5.77 12.44 10.96
N VAL A 118 -6.79 13.22 10.57
CA VAL A 118 -6.97 13.62 9.16
C VAL A 118 -5.86 14.56 8.74
N ALA A 119 -5.50 15.54 9.57
CA ALA A 119 -4.43 16.49 9.26
C ALA A 119 -3.06 15.81 9.12
N SER A 120 -2.72 14.88 10.03
CA SER A 120 -1.48 14.09 9.93
C SER A 120 -1.50 13.14 8.74
N THR A 121 -2.66 12.57 8.38
CA THR A 121 -2.80 11.77 7.16
C THR A 121 -2.59 12.60 5.90
N LEU A 122 -3.14 13.83 5.83
CA LEU A 122 -2.91 14.75 4.71
C LEU A 122 -1.44 15.16 4.61
N LYS A 123 -0.79 15.43 5.76
CA LYS A 123 0.65 15.67 5.79
C LYS A 123 1.42 14.46 5.26
N ALA A 124 1.11 13.25 5.71
CA ALA A 124 1.71 12.02 5.15
C ALA A 124 1.45 11.86 3.65
N MET A 125 0.28 12.27 3.18
CA MET A 125 -0.06 12.27 1.76
C MET A 125 0.87 13.17 0.95
N GLN A 126 1.16 14.38 1.43
CA GLN A 126 2.09 15.33 0.77
C GLN A 126 3.51 14.77 0.58
N TYR A 127 3.98 13.88 1.47
CA TYR A 127 5.27 13.21 1.31
C TYR A 127 5.18 11.93 0.47
N SER A 128 4.09 11.16 0.63
CA SER A 128 3.88 9.91 -0.11
C SER A 128 3.67 10.13 -1.61
N LEU A 129 3.03 11.23 -2.01
CA LEU A 129 2.78 11.58 -3.41
C LEU A 129 4.09 11.73 -4.21
N PRO A 130 4.97 12.70 -3.93
CA PRO A 130 6.21 12.87 -4.69
C PRO A 130 7.08 11.61 -4.65
N LEU A 131 7.09 10.88 -3.53
CA LEU A 131 7.79 9.61 -3.41
C LEU A 131 7.27 8.58 -4.42
N MET A 132 5.96 8.34 -4.47
CA MET A 132 5.34 7.38 -5.38
C MET A 132 5.51 7.80 -6.85
N PHE A 133 5.45 9.10 -7.15
CA PHE A 133 5.68 9.60 -8.50
C PHE A 133 7.14 9.48 -8.96
N ARG A 134 8.09 9.51 -8.02
CA ARG A 134 9.51 9.29 -8.30
C ARG A 134 9.83 7.80 -8.47
N VAL A 135 9.38 6.97 -7.53
CA VAL A 135 9.66 5.52 -7.50
C VAL A 135 8.87 4.78 -8.58
N ARG A 136 7.60 5.14 -8.79
CA ARG A 136 6.65 4.49 -9.70
C ARG A 136 6.70 2.96 -9.57
N PRO A 137 6.40 2.41 -8.37
CA PRO A 137 6.49 0.98 -8.15
C PRO A 137 5.46 0.22 -8.98
N ASP A 138 5.71 -1.06 -9.18
CA ASP A 138 4.74 -1.98 -9.79
C ASP A 138 3.73 -2.51 -8.76
N LEU A 139 4.18 -2.62 -7.50
CA LEU A 139 3.40 -3.22 -6.41
C LEU A 139 3.60 -2.43 -5.11
N VAL A 140 2.52 -2.22 -4.36
CA VAL A 140 2.57 -1.76 -2.96
C VAL A 140 2.11 -2.90 -2.07
N LEU A 141 2.98 -3.34 -1.17
CA LEU A 141 2.70 -4.34 -0.15
C LEU A 141 2.61 -3.68 1.21
N CYS A 142 1.52 -3.92 1.93
CA CYS A 142 1.29 -3.22 3.20
C CYS A 142 0.40 -4.01 4.18
N ASN A 143 0.60 -3.81 5.48
CA ASN A 143 -0.12 -4.53 6.55
C ASN A 143 -0.43 -3.65 7.78
N GLY A 144 -1.61 -3.04 7.86
CA GLY A 144 -2.12 -2.55 9.15
C GLY A 144 -1.84 -1.10 9.60
N PRO A 145 -0.67 -0.42 9.41
CA PRO A 145 -0.51 0.92 9.96
C PRO A 145 -1.32 1.94 9.17
N GLY A 146 -1.75 3.02 9.83
CA GLY A 146 -2.46 4.13 9.18
C GLY A 146 -1.67 4.74 8.02
N THR A 147 -0.34 4.66 8.08
CA THR A 147 0.62 5.08 7.05
C THR A 147 0.42 4.36 5.70
N CYS A 148 -0.22 3.19 5.67
CA CYS A 148 -0.54 2.50 4.41
C CYS A 148 -1.55 3.28 3.56
N VAL A 149 -2.47 4.00 4.18
CA VAL A 149 -3.56 4.72 3.48
C VAL A 149 -3.02 5.77 2.51
N PRO A 150 -2.18 6.74 2.92
CA PRO A 150 -1.66 7.75 2.01
C PRO A 150 -0.78 7.15 0.90
N VAL A 151 0.04 6.13 1.21
CA VAL A 151 0.88 5.46 0.21
C VAL A 151 0.04 4.73 -0.84
N CYS A 152 -1.00 4.00 -0.43
CA CYS A 152 -1.91 3.33 -1.35
C CYS A 152 -2.73 4.34 -2.16
N ALA A 153 -3.19 5.44 -1.55
CA ALA A 153 -3.90 6.51 -2.23
C ALA A 153 -3.02 7.16 -3.32
N ALA A 154 -1.74 7.41 -3.01
CA ALA A 154 -0.77 7.91 -3.98
C ALA A 154 -0.53 6.92 -5.14
N GLY A 155 -0.44 5.62 -4.85
CA GLY A 155 -0.37 4.58 -5.88
C GLY A 155 -1.61 4.50 -6.77
N LEU A 156 -2.81 4.63 -6.18
CA LEU A 156 -4.07 4.70 -6.92
C LEU A 156 -4.11 5.94 -7.82
N LEU A 157 -3.62 7.08 -7.33
CA LEU A 157 -3.57 8.33 -8.09
C LEU A 157 -2.70 8.19 -9.35
N LEU A 158 -1.57 7.49 -9.28
CA LEU A 158 -0.74 7.19 -10.47
C LEU A 158 -1.54 6.44 -11.54
N GLY A 159 -2.38 5.49 -11.13
CA GLY A 159 -3.27 4.76 -12.03
C GLY A 159 -4.36 5.65 -12.62
N LEU A 160 -4.97 6.50 -11.79
CA LEU A 160 -6.02 7.45 -12.21
C LEU A 160 -5.52 8.43 -13.26
N LEU A 161 -4.31 8.97 -13.06
CA LEU A 161 -3.65 9.89 -14.00
C LEU A 161 -3.12 9.18 -15.25
N GLY A 162 -3.23 7.85 -15.33
CA GLY A 162 -2.74 7.07 -16.47
C GLY A 162 -1.23 6.97 -16.57
N ILE A 163 -0.50 7.31 -15.51
CA ILE A 163 0.97 7.29 -15.48
C ILE A 163 1.47 5.84 -15.37
N LYS A 164 1.00 5.13 -14.35
CA LYS A 164 1.33 3.72 -14.10
C LYS A 164 0.29 3.07 -13.21
N LYS A 165 -0.21 1.90 -13.60
CA LYS A 165 -1.03 1.07 -12.70
C LYS A 165 -0.12 0.44 -11.66
N VAL A 166 -0.39 0.75 -10.39
CA VAL A 166 0.25 0.13 -9.24
C VAL A 166 -0.68 -0.94 -8.68
N LEU A 167 -0.15 -2.13 -8.43
CA LEU A 167 -0.89 -3.20 -7.81
C LEU A 167 -0.91 -3.01 -6.28
N LEU A 168 -2.08 -2.86 -5.70
CA LEU A 168 -2.25 -2.65 -4.27
C LEU A 168 -2.54 -3.98 -3.57
N VAL A 169 -1.58 -4.46 -2.79
CA VAL A 169 -1.66 -5.70 -2.01
C VAL A 169 -1.70 -5.34 -0.52
N TYR A 170 -2.84 -5.62 0.11
CA TYR A 170 -3.02 -5.45 1.55
C TYR A 170 -3.11 -6.80 2.24
N VAL A 171 -2.34 -6.98 3.30
CA VAL A 171 -2.42 -8.17 4.17
C VAL A 171 -2.88 -7.73 5.55
N GLU A 172 -4.04 -8.23 5.98
CA GLU A 172 -4.52 -7.92 7.33
C GLU A 172 -3.66 -8.62 8.40
N SER A 173 -3.42 -7.91 9.50
CA SER A 173 -2.60 -8.39 10.61
C SER A 173 -3.19 -9.62 11.28
N ILE A 174 -2.31 -10.48 11.81
CA ILE A 174 -2.71 -11.73 12.47
C ILE A 174 -3.58 -11.48 13.70
N CYS A 175 -3.42 -10.33 14.36
CA CYS A 175 -4.18 -9.97 15.56
C CYS A 175 -5.67 -9.71 15.28
N ARG A 176 -6.08 -9.60 14.01
CA ARG A 176 -7.46 -9.33 13.60
C ARG A 176 -8.21 -10.62 13.29
N VAL A 177 -8.86 -11.20 14.31
CA VAL A 177 -9.58 -12.48 14.19
C VAL A 177 -11.04 -12.30 13.74
N GLN A 178 -11.74 -11.30 14.31
CA GLN A 178 -13.19 -11.16 14.16
C GLN A 178 -13.60 -10.03 13.20
N THR A 179 -12.83 -8.94 13.17
CA THR A 179 -13.14 -7.75 12.37
C THR A 179 -11.88 -7.16 11.76
N LEU A 180 -12.01 -6.53 10.59
CA LEU A 180 -10.92 -5.81 9.93
C LEU A 180 -10.47 -4.61 10.75
N SER A 181 -9.19 -4.26 10.63
CA SER A 181 -8.66 -3.01 11.15
C SER A 181 -9.31 -1.81 10.45
N LEU A 182 -9.22 -0.61 11.05
CA LEU A 182 -9.71 0.61 10.39
C LEU A 182 -9.03 0.81 9.03
N THR A 183 -7.70 0.66 8.98
CA THR A 183 -6.91 0.66 7.74
C THR A 183 -7.42 -0.39 6.76
N GLY A 184 -7.64 -1.62 7.23
CA GLY A 184 -8.19 -2.72 6.43
C GLY A 184 -9.56 -2.38 5.85
N LYS A 185 -10.48 -1.79 6.62
CA LYS A 185 -11.79 -1.35 6.14
C LYS A 185 -11.69 -0.29 5.03
N ILE A 186 -10.74 0.65 5.17
CA ILE A 186 -10.51 1.70 4.16
C ILE A 186 -9.89 1.11 2.89
N LEU A 187 -8.90 0.23 3.02
CA LEU A 187 -8.18 -0.35 1.88
C LEU A 187 -8.89 -1.56 1.25
N TYR A 188 -9.90 -2.14 1.92
CA TYR A 188 -10.66 -3.27 1.39
C TYR A 188 -11.30 -3.00 0.02
N PRO A 189 -12.03 -1.88 -0.22
CA PRO A 189 -12.54 -1.57 -1.55
C PRO A 189 -11.44 -1.13 -2.53
N LEU A 190 -10.36 -0.51 -2.04
CA LEU A 190 -9.32 0.12 -2.87
C LEU A 190 -8.22 -0.84 -3.35
N SER A 191 -7.94 -1.90 -2.58
CA SER A 191 -6.89 -2.88 -2.88
C SER A 191 -7.29 -3.78 -4.05
N ASP A 192 -6.30 -4.16 -4.85
CA ASP A 192 -6.47 -5.16 -5.90
C ASP A 192 -6.50 -6.57 -5.30
N PHE A 193 -5.61 -6.83 -4.33
CA PHE A 193 -5.56 -8.07 -3.55
C PHE A 193 -5.63 -7.75 -2.06
N PHE A 194 -6.59 -8.37 -1.38
CA PHE A 194 -6.80 -8.20 0.05
C PHE A 194 -6.71 -9.56 0.74
N PHE A 195 -5.70 -9.79 1.55
CA PHE A 195 -5.46 -11.06 2.21
C PHE A 195 -5.87 -11.03 3.67
N VAL A 196 -6.50 -12.13 4.12
CA VAL A 196 -6.88 -12.35 5.51
C VAL A 196 -6.32 -13.69 6.00
N GLN A 197 -5.98 -13.74 7.29
CA GLN A 197 -5.35 -14.92 7.90
C GLN A 197 -6.36 -15.80 8.66
N TRP A 198 -7.61 -15.36 8.79
CA TRP A 198 -8.69 -16.05 9.50
C TRP A 198 -9.87 -16.33 8.58
N SER A 199 -10.40 -17.55 8.60
CA SER A 199 -11.55 -17.96 7.78
C SER A 199 -12.81 -17.15 8.09
N SER A 200 -13.04 -16.85 9.36
CA SER A 200 -14.12 -15.98 9.85
C SER A 200 -14.18 -14.62 9.15
N LEU A 201 -13.02 -14.06 8.78
CA LEU A 201 -12.96 -12.81 8.02
C LEU A 201 -13.31 -13.03 6.55
N LYS A 202 -12.90 -14.15 5.95
CA LYS A 202 -13.24 -14.47 4.56
C LYS A 202 -14.76 -14.59 4.39
N ASP A 203 -15.44 -15.21 5.34
CA ASP A 203 -16.90 -15.37 5.31
C ASP A 203 -17.62 -14.02 5.36
N ARG A 204 -17.12 -13.08 6.17
CA ARG A 204 -17.69 -11.72 6.27
C ARG A 204 -17.29 -10.80 5.13
N TYR A 205 -16.12 -11.01 4.53
CA TYR A 205 -15.51 -10.14 3.53
C TYR A 205 -15.19 -10.94 2.26
N PRO A 206 -16.17 -11.17 1.37
CA PRO A 206 -16.03 -12.11 0.26
C PRO A 206 -14.98 -11.72 -0.79
N LYS A 207 -14.61 -10.43 -0.91
CA LYS A 207 -13.51 -9.96 -1.78
C LYS A 207 -12.14 -10.38 -1.25
N SER A 208 -12.02 -10.65 0.05
CA SER A 208 -10.75 -11.05 0.65
C SER A 208 -10.32 -12.44 0.17
N LEU A 209 -9.03 -12.73 0.28
CA LEU A 209 -8.42 -14.02 -0.03
C LEU A 209 -7.88 -14.60 1.27
N PHE A 210 -8.32 -15.81 1.62
CA PHE A 210 -7.83 -16.53 2.79
C PHE A 210 -6.55 -17.28 2.45
N LEU A 211 -5.48 -17.00 3.19
CA LEU A 211 -4.18 -17.68 3.02
C LEU A 211 -3.75 -18.47 4.26
N GLY A 212 -4.59 -18.50 5.32
CA GLY A 212 -4.20 -19.06 6.60
C GLY A 212 -3.11 -18.26 7.29
N ARG A 213 -2.33 -18.93 8.14
CA ARG A 213 -1.27 -18.31 8.95
C ARG A 213 -0.01 -18.16 8.11
N ILE A 214 0.21 -16.95 7.60
CA ILE A 214 1.42 -16.61 6.82
C ILE A 214 2.51 -16.03 7.74
N VAL A 215 2.10 -15.49 8.89
CA VAL A 215 2.97 -14.82 9.86
C VAL A 215 3.03 -15.51 11.21
#